data_AF-A0A7T4QQU4-F1
#
_entry.id   AF-A0A7T4QQU4-F1
#
_cell.length_a   1.000
_cell.length_b   1.000
_cell.length_c   1.000
_cell.angle_alpha   90.00
_cell.angle_beta   90.00
_cell.angle_gamma   90.00
#
_symmetry.space_group_name_H-M   'P 1'
#
loop_
_entity.id
_entity.type
_entity.pdbx_description
1 polymer ?
#
loop_
_entity_poly.entity_id
_entity_poly.type
_entity_poly.pdbx_seq_one_letter_code
_entity_poly.pdbx_strand_id
1 'polypeptide(L)'
;MKDFIKTLFLFFIIFGTSILNSHAQSVFKNNKKISEIYDTYQNIDSIYIEYINNTPTFLFLYEPLEGKSSNPDLKRKSTIYSLDFEGDKLCLELQYNLLYRFIFQDQLGSEIQKSNEKKNFNLVITSKKSVVQDIFQSGPGASAILNPENKQDFITLLNTNYKDCTDVITDSVLIIQAVINRIGGIQNSEIIYGKSEPLYQYLMKTYHYFEASQPVQEKIRKNFPNRNVKWLFKPRVSNTQRTSLIDIYLRLNPDKTFTFSAEGSYRRLKIKDYQEDPNDPIFY
;
A
#
# COMPACT_ATOMS: atom_id res chain seq x y z
N MET A 1 16.84 -16.84 -58.31
CA MET A 1 17.44 -15.83 -57.41
C MET A 1 16.45 -14.73 -57.03
N LYS A 2 15.77 -14.07 -57.99
CA LYS A 2 14.75 -13.04 -57.71
C LYS A 2 13.58 -13.53 -56.85
N ASP A 3 13.09 -14.75 -57.07
CA ASP A 3 11.94 -15.27 -56.31
C ASP A 3 12.31 -15.70 -54.88
N PHE A 4 13.53 -16.18 -54.66
CA PHE A 4 14.05 -16.51 -53.32
C PHE A 4 14.18 -15.26 -52.44
N ILE A 5 14.64 -14.14 -53.02
CA ILE A 5 14.75 -12.86 -52.32
C ILE A 5 13.36 -12.32 -51.94
N LYS A 6 12.35 -12.46 -52.83
CA LYS A 6 10.97 -12.06 -52.53
C LYS A 6 10.36 -12.88 -51.40
N THR A 7 10.56 -14.19 -51.39
CA THR A 7 10.06 -15.07 -50.32
C THR A 7 10.73 -14.79 -48.98
N LEU A 8 12.05 -14.54 -48.98
CA LEU A 8 12.80 -14.17 -47.77
C LEU A 8 12.34 -12.81 -47.22
N PHE A 9 12.09 -11.84 -48.10
CA PHE A 9 11.58 -10.52 -47.71
C PHE A 9 10.16 -10.59 -47.14
N LEU A 10 9.29 -11.43 -47.72
CA LEU A 10 7.95 -11.68 -47.21
C LEU A 10 7.99 -12.36 -45.84
N PHE A 11 8.89 -13.34 -45.64
CA PHE A 11 9.13 -13.95 -44.34
C PHE A 11 9.62 -12.91 -43.33
N PHE A 12 10.55 -12.03 -43.69
CA PHE A 12 11.04 -10.96 -42.81
C PHE A 12 9.95 -9.96 -42.42
N ILE A 13 9.04 -9.61 -43.34
CA ILE A 13 7.91 -8.73 -43.04
C ILE A 13 6.91 -9.42 -42.11
N ILE A 14 6.59 -10.69 -42.34
CA ILE A 14 5.64 -11.45 -41.51
C ILE A 14 6.24 -11.71 -40.12
N PHE A 15 7.50 -12.12 -40.03
CA PHE A 15 8.20 -12.33 -38.76
C PHE A 15 8.46 -11.00 -38.02
N GLY A 16 8.84 -9.96 -38.75
CA GLY A 16 9.02 -8.61 -38.20
C GLY A 16 7.73 -8.06 -37.60
N THR A 17 6.60 -8.19 -38.30
CA THR A 17 5.29 -7.72 -37.81
C THR A 17 4.75 -8.57 -36.66
N SER A 18 5.02 -9.87 -36.62
CA SER A 18 4.62 -10.74 -35.49
C SER A 18 5.48 -10.55 -34.24
N ILE A 19 6.78 -10.26 -34.38
CA ILE A 19 7.65 -9.86 -33.25
C ILE A 19 7.30 -8.45 -32.76
N LEU A 20 6.93 -7.52 -33.65
CA LEU A 20 6.44 -6.19 -33.25
C LEU A 20 5.09 -6.27 -32.51
N ASN A 21 4.19 -7.17 -32.93
CA ASN A 21 2.89 -7.38 -32.27
C ASN A 21 3.00 -8.10 -30.92
N SER A 22 4.03 -8.92 -30.68
CA SER A 22 4.24 -9.55 -29.36
C SER A 22 4.81 -8.60 -28.30
N HIS A 23 5.30 -7.42 -28.71
CA HIS A 23 5.89 -6.41 -27.81
C HIS A 23 5.06 -5.13 -27.63
N ALA A 24 4.02 -4.96 -28.45
CA ALA A 24 3.04 -3.87 -28.39
C ALA A 24 1.67 -4.36 -27.89
N GLN A 25 1.63 -5.32 -26.97
CA GLN A 25 0.37 -5.71 -26.36
C GLN A 25 -0.11 -4.54 -25.50
N SER A 26 -1.27 -3.99 -25.85
CA SER A 26 -2.06 -3.10 -25.00
C SER A 26 -3.17 -3.97 -24.43
N VAL A 27 -3.16 -4.18 -23.13
CA VAL A 27 -4.14 -5.00 -22.42
C VAL A 27 -5.49 -4.27 -22.30
N PHE A 28 -5.51 -2.96 -22.54
CA PHE A 28 -6.71 -2.15 -22.56
C PHE A 28 -7.25 -1.98 -23.98
N LYS A 29 -8.58 -2.08 -24.10
CA LYS A 29 -9.32 -1.80 -25.36
C LYS A 29 -9.38 -0.31 -25.68
N ASN A 30 -9.33 0.57 -24.67
CA ASN A 30 -9.45 2.02 -24.82
C ASN A 30 -8.35 2.74 -24.04
N ASN A 31 -7.39 3.33 -24.76
CA ASN A 31 -6.23 3.98 -24.15
C ASN A 31 -6.45 5.46 -23.80
N LYS A 32 -7.62 6.05 -24.11
CA LYS A 32 -7.84 7.50 -23.94
C LYS A 32 -7.68 7.97 -22.49
N LYS A 33 -8.21 7.20 -21.52
CA LYS A 33 -8.09 7.50 -20.09
C LYS A 33 -6.64 7.45 -19.60
N ILE A 34 -5.86 6.52 -20.15
CA ILE A 34 -4.44 6.36 -19.82
C ILE A 34 -3.63 7.54 -20.35
N SER A 35 -3.90 7.99 -21.58
CA SER A 35 -3.27 9.18 -22.12
C SER A 35 -3.54 10.41 -21.24
N GLU A 36 -4.78 10.63 -20.82
CA GLU A 36 -5.15 11.74 -19.94
C GLU A 36 -4.41 11.71 -18.58
N ILE A 37 -4.24 10.51 -18.00
CA ILE A 37 -3.44 10.32 -16.78
C ILE A 37 -1.99 10.78 -16.99
N TYR A 38 -1.34 10.36 -18.08
CA TYR A 38 0.06 10.71 -18.37
C TYR A 38 0.24 12.17 -18.79
N ASP A 39 -0.74 12.75 -19.47
CA ASP A 39 -0.73 14.17 -19.83
C ASP A 39 -0.85 15.06 -18.58
N THR A 40 -1.60 14.60 -17.57
CA THR A 40 -1.83 15.32 -16.31
C THR A 40 -0.68 15.16 -15.32
N TYR A 41 -0.19 13.93 -15.11
CA TYR A 41 0.84 13.63 -14.10
C TYR A 41 2.20 13.38 -14.74
N GLN A 42 2.83 14.46 -15.21
CA GLN A 42 4.09 14.42 -15.95
C GLN A 42 5.29 13.89 -15.14
N ASN A 43 5.16 13.82 -13.81
CA ASN A 43 6.16 13.24 -12.91
C ASN A 43 6.09 11.71 -12.82
N ILE A 44 5.14 11.06 -13.50
CA ILE A 44 4.98 9.61 -13.53
C ILE A 44 5.44 9.06 -14.87
N ASP A 45 6.41 8.14 -14.85
CA ASP A 45 6.90 7.45 -16.05
C ASP A 45 6.22 6.08 -16.25
N SER A 46 5.87 5.40 -15.15
CA SER A 46 5.07 4.18 -15.25
C SER A 46 4.25 3.90 -14.01
N ILE A 47 3.11 3.24 -14.23
CA ILE A 47 2.18 2.81 -13.19
C ILE A 47 2.19 1.28 -13.14
N TYR A 48 2.35 0.72 -11.94
CA TYR A 48 2.26 -0.72 -11.72
C TYR A 48 1.15 -0.97 -10.72
N ILE A 49 0.24 -1.88 -11.05
CA ILE A 49 -0.84 -2.31 -10.15
C ILE A 49 -0.67 -3.80 -9.91
N GLU A 50 -0.41 -4.17 -8.66
CA GLU A 50 -0.39 -5.56 -8.24
C GLU A 50 -1.81 -6.04 -8.03
N TYR A 51 -2.11 -7.21 -8.57
CA TYR A 51 -3.35 -7.93 -8.34
C TYR A 51 -3.07 -9.24 -7.62
N ILE A 52 -3.77 -9.46 -6.51
CA ILE A 52 -3.81 -10.74 -5.80
C ILE A 52 -5.25 -11.24 -5.81
N ASN A 53 -5.47 -12.47 -6.25
CA ASN A 53 -6.80 -13.07 -6.39
C ASN A 53 -7.78 -12.22 -7.22
N ASN A 54 -7.28 -11.54 -8.27
CA ASN A 54 -8.01 -10.57 -9.10
C ASN A 54 -8.44 -9.27 -8.40
N THR A 55 -8.00 -9.02 -7.19
CA THR A 55 -8.21 -7.76 -6.48
C THR A 55 -6.94 -6.91 -6.57
N PRO A 56 -7.03 -5.62 -6.94
CA PRO A 56 -5.87 -4.73 -6.91
C PRO A 56 -5.44 -4.47 -5.47
N THR A 57 -4.19 -4.75 -5.13
CA THR A 57 -3.66 -4.69 -3.76
C THR A 57 -2.66 -3.56 -3.55
N PHE A 58 -1.75 -3.35 -4.48
CA PHE A 58 -0.75 -2.27 -4.41
C PHE A 58 -0.67 -1.50 -5.71
N LEU A 59 -0.43 -0.20 -5.58
CA LEU A 59 -0.12 0.71 -6.68
C LEU A 59 1.29 1.26 -6.49
N PHE A 60 2.14 1.09 -7.49
CA PHE A 60 3.47 1.68 -7.54
C PHE A 60 3.51 2.72 -8.65
N LEU A 61 3.80 3.96 -8.27
CA LEU A 61 4.03 5.07 -9.19
C LEU A 61 5.53 5.28 -9.28
N TYR A 62 6.10 5.03 -10.46
CA TYR A 62 7.52 5.24 -10.68
C TYR A 62 7.77 6.56 -11.40
N GLU A 63 8.72 7.33 -10.87
CA GLU A 63 9.20 8.56 -11.48
C GLU A 63 10.16 8.27 -12.66
N PRO A 64 10.35 9.23 -13.57
CA PRO A 64 11.40 9.17 -14.59
C PRO A 64 12.78 8.95 -13.97
N LEU A 65 13.66 8.24 -14.68
CA LEU A 65 15.03 8.02 -14.23
C LEU A 65 15.80 9.35 -14.13
N GLU A 66 16.41 9.61 -12.97
CA GLU A 66 17.37 10.69 -12.79
C GLU A 66 18.70 10.35 -13.49
N GLY A 67 18.74 10.54 -14.82
CA GLY A 67 19.95 10.44 -15.65
C GLY A 67 20.30 9.04 -16.18
N LYS A 68 21.40 8.96 -16.96
CA LYS A 68 21.93 7.70 -17.50
C LYS A 68 22.65 6.92 -16.41
N SER A 69 22.02 5.88 -15.87
CA SER A 69 22.63 4.96 -14.89
C SER A 69 22.98 3.62 -15.53
N SER A 70 24.09 3.01 -15.09
CA SER A 70 24.46 1.63 -15.39
C SER A 70 23.57 0.59 -14.70
N ASN A 71 22.75 1.02 -13.73
CA ASN A 71 21.76 0.18 -13.06
C ASN A 71 20.46 0.98 -12.85
N PRO A 72 19.47 0.86 -13.75
CA PRO A 72 18.23 1.66 -13.73
C PRO A 72 17.30 1.33 -12.56
N ASP A 73 17.34 0.10 -12.03
CA ASP A 73 16.44 -0.34 -10.96
C ASP A 73 16.80 0.27 -9.59
N LEU A 74 18.07 0.67 -9.37
CA LEU A 74 18.57 1.17 -8.09
C LEU A 74 18.26 2.66 -7.81
N LYS A 75 17.83 3.42 -8.82
CA LYS A 75 17.56 4.87 -8.67
C LYS A 75 16.15 5.31 -9.03
N ARG A 76 15.30 4.38 -9.49
CA ARG A 76 13.92 4.76 -9.81
C ARG A 76 13.16 5.03 -8.52
N LYS A 77 12.89 6.30 -8.25
CA LYS A 77 12.02 6.69 -7.15
C LYS A 77 10.65 6.12 -7.42
N SER A 78 10.07 5.53 -6.38
CA SER A 78 8.72 4.99 -6.42
C SER A 78 7.94 5.44 -5.20
N THR A 79 6.69 5.81 -5.44
CA THR A 79 5.68 5.99 -4.41
C THR A 79 4.77 4.78 -4.43
N ILE A 80 4.50 4.21 -3.27
CA ILE A 80 3.74 2.96 -3.13
C ILE A 80 2.48 3.27 -2.31
N TYR A 81 1.33 2.83 -2.81
CA TYR A 81 0.05 2.93 -2.14
C TYR A 81 -0.51 1.52 -1.92
N SER A 82 -0.92 1.20 -0.69
CA SER A 82 -1.74 0.04 -0.37
C SER A 82 -3.19 0.35 -0.69
N LEU A 83 -3.75 -0.34 -1.68
CA LEU A 83 -5.10 -0.08 -2.18
C LEU A 83 -6.19 -0.61 -1.24
N ASP A 84 -5.82 -1.36 -0.20
CA ASP A 84 -6.72 -1.78 0.88
C ASP A 84 -6.71 -0.82 2.09
N PHE A 85 -5.75 0.10 2.14
CA PHE A 85 -5.61 1.07 3.24
C PHE A 85 -6.33 2.39 2.92
N GLU A 86 -7.25 2.81 3.79
CA GLU A 86 -8.05 4.03 3.57
C GLU A 86 -7.20 5.31 3.55
N GLY A 87 -6.09 5.35 4.29
CA GLY A 87 -5.19 6.50 4.26
C GLY A 87 -4.51 6.70 2.91
N ASP A 88 -4.08 5.61 2.27
CA ASP A 88 -3.48 5.67 0.93
C ASP A 88 -4.53 5.98 -0.14
N LYS A 89 -5.75 5.46 0.00
CA LYS A 89 -6.88 5.85 -0.87
C LYS A 89 -7.15 7.34 -0.82
N LEU A 90 -7.19 7.93 0.39
CA LEU A 90 -7.38 9.37 0.56
C LEU A 90 -6.24 10.17 -0.07
N CYS A 91 -4.99 9.80 0.21
CA CYS A 91 -3.82 10.46 -0.39
C CYS A 91 -3.87 10.37 -1.92
N LEU A 92 -4.24 9.22 -2.47
CA LEU A 92 -4.38 9.01 -3.91
C LEU A 92 -5.52 9.86 -4.50
N GLU A 93 -6.67 9.96 -3.82
CA GLU A 93 -7.78 10.81 -4.24
C GLU A 93 -7.38 12.29 -4.29
N LEU A 94 -6.65 12.76 -3.28
CA LEU A 94 -6.20 14.16 -3.18
C LEU A 94 -5.10 14.52 -4.17
N GLN A 95 -4.10 13.63 -4.34
CA GLN A 95 -2.90 13.92 -5.14
C GLN A 95 -3.03 13.47 -6.60
N TYR A 96 -3.76 12.38 -6.83
CA TYR A 96 -3.84 11.70 -8.12
C TYR A 96 -5.28 11.26 -8.44
N ASN A 97 -6.26 12.17 -8.33
CA ASN A 97 -7.69 11.88 -8.50
C ASN A 97 -8.02 11.07 -9.78
N LEU A 98 -7.45 11.43 -10.94
CA LEU A 98 -7.66 10.65 -12.17
C LEU A 98 -7.22 9.17 -12.02
N LEU A 99 -6.11 8.89 -11.33
CA LEU A 99 -5.68 7.52 -11.04
C LEU A 99 -6.61 6.83 -10.04
N TYR A 100 -7.03 7.55 -9.00
CA TYR A 100 -8.02 7.05 -8.05
C TYR A 100 -9.31 6.61 -8.75
N ARG A 101 -9.88 7.46 -9.61
CA ARG A 101 -11.08 7.14 -10.41
C ARG A 101 -10.84 5.96 -11.35
N PHE A 102 -9.72 5.96 -12.04
CA PHE A 102 -9.34 4.90 -12.97
C PHE A 102 -9.27 3.53 -12.28
N ILE A 103 -8.73 3.46 -11.06
CA ILE A 103 -8.58 2.21 -10.31
C ILE A 103 -9.90 1.78 -9.66
N PHE A 104 -10.60 2.69 -8.98
CA PHE A 104 -11.71 2.35 -8.09
C PHE A 104 -13.10 2.54 -8.69
N GLN A 105 -13.28 3.46 -9.65
CA GLN A 105 -14.60 3.81 -10.19
C GLN A 105 -14.88 3.19 -11.56
N ASP A 106 -13.83 2.94 -12.36
CA ASP A 106 -13.97 2.54 -13.76
C ASP A 106 -13.98 1.03 -14.01
N GLN A 107 -14.16 0.20 -12.97
CA GLN A 107 -14.15 -1.27 -13.09
C GLN A 107 -12.92 -1.79 -13.85
N LEU A 108 -11.74 -1.21 -13.59
CA LEU A 108 -10.48 -1.48 -14.29
C LEU A 108 -10.24 -2.96 -14.56
N GLY A 109 -10.49 -3.81 -13.56
CA GLY A 109 -10.28 -5.26 -13.65
C GLY A 109 -11.03 -5.93 -14.81
N SER A 110 -12.20 -5.41 -15.21
CA SER A 110 -13.02 -5.93 -16.31
C SER A 110 -12.50 -5.54 -17.69
N GLU A 111 -11.73 -4.46 -17.79
CA GLU A 111 -11.15 -3.97 -19.04
C GLU A 111 -9.83 -4.66 -19.39
N ILE A 112 -9.20 -5.36 -18.42
CA ILE A 112 -7.92 -6.04 -18.58
C ILE A 112 -8.11 -7.32 -19.40
N GLN A 113 -7.67 -7.30 -20.66
CA GLN A 113 -7.60 -8.49 -21.49
C GLN A 113 -6.41 -9.39 -21.11
N LYS A 114 -6.67 -10.47 -20.36
CA LYS A 114 -5.63 -11.43 -20.00
C LYS A 114 -5.59 -12.60 -20.99
N SER A 115 -4.37 -13.01 -21.36
CA SER A 115 -4.15 -14.23 -22.15
C SER A 115 -4.25 -15.52 -21.32
N ASN A 116 -4.27 -15.40 -19.98
CA ASN A 116 -4.31 -16.53 -19.04
C ASN A 116 -5.26 -16.25 -17.87
N GLU A 117 -5.77 -17.31 -17.24
CA GLU A 117 -6.63 -17.23 -16.04
C GLU A 117 -5.85 -16.92 -14.75
N LYS A 118 -4.64 -16.35 -14.85
CA LYS A 118 -3.82 -16.05 -13.67
C LYS A 118 -4.54 -15.02 -12.80
N LYS A 119 -4.76 -15.39 -11.55
CA LYS A 119 -5.39 -14.53 -10.54
C LYS A 119 -4.41 -13.55 -9.89
N ASN A 120 -3.12 -13.85 -9.97
CA ASN A 120 -2.03 -13.09 -9.36
C ASN A 120 -1.11 -12.56 -10.47
N PHE A 121 -0.99 -11.25 -10.62
CA PHE A 121 -0.21 -10.62 -11.69
C PHE A 121 0.05 -9.13 -11.40
N ASN A 122 1.01 -8.55 -12.11
CA ASN A 122 1.24 -7.11 -12.16
C ASN A 122 0.73 -6.55 -13.49
N LEU A 123 -0.12 -5.52 -13.41
CA LEU A 123 -0.50 -4.70 -14.55
C LEU A 123 0.46 -3.52 -14.65
N VAL A 124 1.28 -3.50 -15.70
CA VAL A 124 2.23 -2.44 -15.98
C VAL A 124 1.67 -1.54 -17.05
N ILE A 125 1.52 -0.25 -16.75
CA ILE A 125 0.98 0.75 -17.65
C ILE A 125 2.07 1.77 -17.95
N THR A 126 2.40 1.85 -19.23
CA THR A 126 3.12 2.82 -20.04
C THR A 126 2.32 4.05 -20.47
N SER A 127 2.96 5.18 -20.80
CA SER A 127 2.38 6.11 -21.79
C SER A 127 2.27 5.48 -23.19
N LYS A 128 3.06 4.42 -23.47
CA LYS A 128 3.13 3.78 -24.79
C LYS A 128 2.42 2.43 -24.90
N LYS A 129 2.25 1.70 -23.79
CA LYS A 129 1.70 0.33 -23.80
C LYS A 129 1.22 -0.11 -22.43
N SER A 130 0.45 -1.19 -22.35
CA SER A 130 0.10 -1.81 -21.06
C SER A 130 0.25 -3.33 -21.12
N VAL A 131 0.91 -3.93 -20.13
CA VAL A 131 1.30 -5.34 -20.16
C VAL A 131 0.99 -6.01 -18.83
N VAL A 132 0.55 -7.26 -18.89
CA VAL A 132 0.42 -8.14 -17.71
C VAL A 132 1.71 -8.94 -17.53
N GLN A 133 2.26 -8.90 -16.33
CA GLN A 133 3.49 -9.59 -15.94
C GLN A 133 3.26 -10.44 -14.69
N ASP A 134 4.15 -11.40 -14.43
CA ASP A 134 4.12 -12.15 -13.18
C ASP A 134 4.49 -11.24 -12.00
N ILE A 135 3.98 -11.56 -10.80
CA ILE A 135 4.28 -10.80 -9.59
C ILE A 135 5.78 -10.94 -9.28
N PHE A 136 6.47 -9.82 -9.20
CA PHE A 136 7.79 -9.75 -8.56
C PHE A 136 7.58 -9.60 -7.06
N GLN A 137 7.96 -10.61 -6.27
CA GLN A 137 7.91 -10.50 -4.82
C GLN A 137 8.90 -9.43 -4.36
N SER A 138 8.39 -8.30 -3.86
CA SER A 138 9.22 -7.38 -3.08
C SER A 138 9.08 -7.78 -1.60
N GLY A 139 10.22 -8.01 -0.94
CA GLY A 139 10.25 -8.43 0.46
C GLY A 139 9.72 -7.32 1.36
N PRO A 140 8.91 -7.64 2.39
CA PRO A 140 8.37 -6.63 3.28
C PRO A 140 9.48 -6.04 4.17
N GLY A 141 9.56 -4.70 4.24
CA GLY A 141 10.39 -4.00 5.22
C GLY A 141 9.91 -4.17 6.66
N ALA A 142 10.56 -3.46 7.60
CA ALA A 142 10.24 -3.43 9.03
C ALA A 142 8.82 -2.85 9.28
N SER A 143 7.80 -3.71 9.27
CA SER A 143 6.39 -3.31 9.16
C SER A 143 5.52 -4.00 10.20
N ALA A 144 4.56 -3.29 10.79
CA ALA A 144 3.52 -3.90 11.61
C ALA A 144 2.28 -4.19 10.76
N ILE A 145 1.55 -5.23 11.14
CA ILE A 145 0.27 -5.61 10.52
C ILE A 145 -0.86 -5.40 11.50
N LEU A 146 -1.99 -4.95 10.98
CA LEU A 146 -3.23 -4.87 11.74
C LEU A 146 -3.80 -6.28 11.92
N ASN A 147 -4.18 -6.64 13.15
CA ASN A 147 -4.90 -7.87 13.43
C ASN A 147 -6.37 -7.70 13.01
N PRO A 148 -6.88 -8.49 12.02
CA PRO A 148 -8.24 -8.33 11.52
C PRO A 148 -9.34 -8.59 12.55
N GLU A 149 -9.13 -9.53 13.49
CA GLU A 149 -10.10 -9.85 14.54
C GLU A 149 -10.22 -8.68 15.52
N ASN A 150 -9.09 -8.25 16.07
CA ASN A 150 -9.03 -7.13 17.03
C ASN A 150 -9.40 -5.77 16.40
N LYS A 151 -9.26 -5.61 15.08
CA LYS A 151 -9.71 -4.42 14.35
C LYS A 151 -11.19 -4.14 14.61
N GLN A 152 -12.03 -5.17 14.53
CA GLN A 152 -13.48 -4.99 14.64
C GLN A 152 -13.90 -4.69 16.09
N ASP A 153 -13.25 -5.33 17.06
CA ASP A 153 -13.44 -5.03 18.48
C ASP A 153 -13.02 -3.59 18.80
N PHE A 154 -11.90 -3.13 18.23
CA PHE A 154 -11.43 -1.78 18.40
C PHE A 154 -12.38 -0.74 17.78
N ILE A 155 -12.92 -1.00 16.58
CA ILE A 155 -13.97 -0.15 15.97
C ILE A 155 -15.22 -0.11 16.85
N THR A 156 -15.62 -1.23 17.41
CA THR A 156 -16.78 -1.30 18.32
C THR A 156 -16.54 -0.45 19.56
N LEU A 157 -15.34 -0.53 20.13
CA LEU A 157 -14.94 0.28 21.27
C LEU A 157 -14.88 1.79 20.93
N LEU A 158 -14.30 2.15 19.78
CA LEU A 158 -14.28 3.54 19.26
C LEU A 158 -15.71 4.10 19.13
N ASN A 159 -16.65 3.31 18.63
CA ASN A 159 -18.04 3.78 18.51
C ASN A 159 -18.74 3.85 19.87
N THR A 160 -18.43 2.94 20.79
CA THR A 160 -19.06 2.89 22.13
C THR A 160 -18.60 4.07 22.98
N ASN A 161 -17.28 4.29 23.08
CA ASN A 161 -16.70 5.37 23.88
C ASN A 161 -17.08 6.77 23.37
N TYR A 162 -17.43 6.91 22.09
CA TYR A 162 -17.78 8.20 21.52
C TYR A 162 -19.20 8.63 21.84
N LYS A 163 -20.12 7.67 22.07
CA LYS A 163 -21.49 7.98 22.51
C LYS A 163 -21.52 8.76 23.82
N ASP A 164 -20.53 8.52 24.67
CA ASP A 164 -20.38 9.15 25.98
C ASP A 164 -19.31 10.26 25.98
N CYS A 165 -18.76 10.61 24.81
CA CYS A 165 -17.74 11.64 24.68
C CYS A 165 -18.37 13.04 24.70
N THR A 166 -17.85 13.91 25.56
CA THR A 166 -18.30 15.31 25.69
C THR A 166 -17.61 16.24 24.71
N ASP A 167 -16.54 15.80 24.07
CA ASP A 167 -15.77 16.61 23.12
C ASP A 167 -16.49 16.67 21.78
N VAL A 168 -16.66 17.89 21.25
CA VAL A 168 -17.29 18.09 19.94
C VAL A 168 -16.27 17.79 18.84
N ILE A 169 -16.25 16.55 18.37
CA ILE A 169 -15.50 16.15 17.18
C ILE A 169 -16.47 16.17 15.99
N THR A 170 -16.19 16.99 14.98
CA THR A 170 -16.95 17.02 13.72
C THR A 170 -16.37 16.01 12.71
N ASP A 171 -17.03 15.77 11.56
CA ASP A 171 -16.46 14.92 10.49
C ASP A 171 -15.00 15.32 10.24
N SER A 172 -14.12 14.37 10.50
CA SER A 172 -12.69 14.59 10.62
C SER A 172 -11.94 13.35 10.23
N VAL A 173 -10.82 13.54 9.53
CA VAL A 173 -9.90 12.49 9.16
C VAL A 173 -8.56 12.73 9.85
N LEU A 174 -7.96 11.66 10.33
CA LEU A 174 -6.66 11.62 10.96
C LEU A 174 -5.84 10.48 10.34
N ILE A 175 -4.62 10.80 9.90
CA ILE A 175 -3.60 9.81 9.55
C ILE A 175 -2.41 10.05 10.47
N ILE A 176 -1.99 9.00 11.17
CA ILE A 176 -0.81 9.01 12.01
C ILE A 176 0.18 7.95 11.53
N GLN A 177 1.47 8.21 11.68
CA GLN A 177 2.48 7.15 11.66
C GLN A 177 2.84 6.81 13.09
N ALA A 178 2.97 5.52 13.40
CA ALA A 178 3.28 5.02 14.73
C ALA A 178 4.43 4.01 14.72
N VAL A 179 5.26 4.06 15.76
CA VAL A 179 6.26 3.04 16.10
C VAL A 179 5.63 2.03 17.03
N ILE A 180 5.55 0.78 16.57
CA ILE A 180 4.99 -0.36 17.28
C ILE A 180 6.12 -1.17 17.89
N ASN A 181 6.08 -1.36 19.21
CA ASN A 181 7.05 -2.19 19.92
C ASN A 181 6.79 -3.69 19.74
N ARG A 182 7.70 -4.51 20.25
CA ARG A 182 7.58 -5.97 20.26
C ARG A 182 6.32 -6.49 20.94
N ILE A 183 5.66 -5.69 21.79
CA ILE A 183 4.41 -6.06 22.47
C ILE A 183 3.14 -5.48 21.82
N GLY A 184 3.24 -4.92 20.61
CA GLY A 184 2.10 -4.37 19.87
C GLY A 184 1.65 -2.99 20.30
N GLY A 185 2.38 -2.36 21.24
CA GLY A 185 2.12 -1.03 21.78
C GLY A 185 2.69 0.09 20.93
N ILE A 186 1.94 1.19 20.81
CA ILE A 186 2.41 2.45 20.24
C ILE A 186 3.40 3.11 21.21
N GLN A 187 4.67 3.23 20.82
CA GLN A 187 5.71 3.93 21.60
C GLN A 187 5.82 5.41 21.24
N ASN A 188 5.74 5.71 19.96
CA ASN A 188 5.82 7.06 19.43
C ASN A 188 4.88 7.17 18.24
N SER A 189 4.34 8.35 18.00
CA SER A 189 3.51 8.62 16.84
C SER A 189 3.56 10.09 16.43
N GLU A 190 3.40 10.34 15.14
CA GLU A 190 3.25 11.67 14.59
C GLU A 190 2.03 11.75 13.68
N ILE A 191 1.40 12.91 13.63
CA ILE A 191 0.27 13.17 12.75
C ILE A 191 0.81 13.51 11.36
N ILE A 192 0.48 12.68 10.36
CA ILE A 192 0.82 12.90 8.95
C ILE A 192 -0.24 13.76 8.27
N TYR A 193 -1.51 13.55 8.61
CA TYR A 193 -2.64 14.26 8.02
C TYR A 193 -3.77 14.44 9.02
N GLY A 194 -4.49 15.56 8.88
CA GLY A 194 -5.56 15.97 9.80
C GLY A 194 -5.05 16.89 10.90
N LYS A 195 -5.84 17.91 11.24
CA LYS A 195 -5.61 18.76 12.41
C LYS A 195 -6.85 18.71 13.29
N SER A 196 -6.94 17.69 14.13
CA SER A 196 -7.82 17.73 15.30
C SER A 196 -7.12 17.05 16.46
N GLU A 197 -6.53 17.88 17.32
CA GLU A 197 -6.01 17.45 18.61
C GLU A 197 -7.04 16.61 19.39
N PRO A 198 -8.36 16.92 19.37
CA PRO A 198 -9.38 16.08 20.00
C PRO A 198 -9.49 14.65 19.42
N LEU A 199 -9.48 14.48 18.09
CA LEU A 199 -9.61 13.15 17.48
C LEU A 199 -8.36 12.29 17.73
N TYR A 200 -7.18 12.92 17.72
CA TYR A 200 -5.94 12.27 18.08
C TYR A 200 -5.94 11.82 19.54
N GLN A 201 -6.29 12.71 20.47
CA GLN A 201 -6.39 12.38 21.90
C GLN A 201 -7.44 11.28 22.15
N TYR A 202 -8.59 11.35 21.48
CA TYR A 202 -9.64 10.34 21.54
C TYR A 202 -9.16 8.97 21.06
N LEU A 203 -8.48 8.92 19.92
CA LEU A 203 -7.87 7.69 19.38
C LEU A 203 -6.88 7.09 20.39
N MET A 204 -5.95 7.89 20.90
CA MET A 204 -4.91 7.42 21.82
C MET A 204 -5.50 6.92 23.14
N LYS A 205 -6.47 7.65 23.71
CA LYS A 205 -7.18 7.22 24.93
C LYS A 205 -7.89 5.89 24.72
N THR A 206 -8.60 5.74 23.60
CA THR A 206 -9.34 4.51 23.28
C THR A 206 -8.39 3.34 23.03
N TYR A 207 -7.27 3.59 22.36
CA TYR A 207 -6.22 2.60 22.13
C TYR A 207 -5.62 2.08 23.44
N HIS A 208 -5.20 2.97 24.36
CA HIS A 208 -4.65 2.55 25.64
C HIS A 208 -5.65 1.77 26.50
N TYR A 209 -6.93 2.15 26.45
CA TYR A 209 -7.99 1.37 27.09
C TYR A 209 -8.12 -0.03 26.47
N PHE A 210 -8.12 -0.12 25.13
CA PHE A 210 -8.15 -1.40 24.43
C PHE A 210 -6.98 -2.29 24.84
N GLU A 211 -5.75 -1.77 24.86
CA GLU A 211 -4.58 -2.52 25.30
C GLU A 211 -4.69 -3.01 26.74
N ALA A 212 -5.13 -2.15 27.67
CA ALA A 212 -5.28 -2.49 29.08
C ALA A 212 -6.37 -3.54 29.34
N SER A 213 -7.40 -3.60 28.49
CA SER A 213 -8.48 -4.59 28.58
C SER A 213 -8.08 -6.00 28.10
N GLN A 214 -6.95 -6.13 27.41
CA GLN A 214 -6.48 -7.43 26.95
C GLN A 214 -6.00 -8.28 28.13
N PRO A 215 -6.32 -9.58 28.18
CA PRO A 215 -5.92 -10.43 29.30
C PRO A 215 -4.40 -10.41 29.48
N VAL A 216 -3.91 -10.45 30.72
CA VAL A 216 -2.46 -10.56 31.00
C VAL A 216 -1.96 -11.96 30.60
N GLN A 217 -0.72 -12.09 30.12
CA GLN A 217 -0.12 -13.42 29.90
C GLN A 217 0.25 -14.05 31.24
N GLU A 218 -0.32 -15.21 31.54
CA GLU A 218 0.36 -16.14 32.45
C GLU A 218 1.68 -16.57 31.80
N LYS A 219 2.77 -16.50 32.55
CA LYS A 219 4.14 -16.82 32.09
C LYS A 219 4.29 -18.33 31.79
N ILE A 220 3.63 -18.86 30.77
CA ILE A 220 3.87 -20.24 30.33
C ILE A 220 5.11 -20.24 29.43
N ARG A 221 6.27 -20.37 30.08
CA ARG A 221 7.61 -20.31 29.48
C ARG A 221 7.98 -21.48 28.55
N LYS A 222 7.07 -22.38 28.16
CA LYS A 222 7.49 -23.66 27.56
C LYS A 222 7.14 -23.94 26.10
N ASN A 223 6.31 -23.16 25.44
CA ASN A 223 6.15 -23.24 23.99
C ASN A 223 5.77 -21.83 23.50
N PHE A 224 6.34 -21.37 22.40
CA PHE A 224 6.17 -20.01 21.86
C PHE A 224 5.03 -19.86 20.81
N PRO A 225 3.83 -20.51 20.85
CA PRO A 225 2.93 -20.40 19.70
C PRO A 225 2.04 -19.13 19.69
N ASN A 226 1.73 -18.46 20.81
CA ASN A 226 0.65 -17.44 20.80
C ASN A 226 0.97 -16.10 21.49
N ARG A 227 2.09 -15.45 21.15
CA ARG A 227 2.34 -14.04 21.57
C ARG A 227 1.50 -13.00 20.81
N ASN A 228 0.77 -13.40 19.77
CA ASN A 228 0.27 -12.51 18.72
C ASN A 228 -1.26 -12.32 18.66
N VAL A 229 -2.03 -12.99 19.52
CA VAL A 229 -3.51 -12.98 19.45
C VAL A 229 -4.12 -11.73 20.08
N LYS A 230 -3.45 -11.13 21.08
CA LYS A 230 -4.03 -10.04 21.89
C LYS A 230 -3.89 -8.65 21.29
N TRP A 231 -3.03 -8.44 20.30
CA TRP A 231 -2.64 -7.08 19.91
C TRP A 231 -3.43 -6.60 18.70
N LEU A 232 -3.82 -5.33 18.73
CA LEU A 232 -4.37 -4.65 17.56
C LEU A 232 -3.29 -4.57 16.48
N PHE A 233 -2.06 -4.22 16.86
CA PHE A 233 -0.92 -4.17 15.94
C PHE A 233 0.05 -5.30 16.26
N LYS A 234 0.39 -6.08 15.24
CA LYS A 234 1.38 -7.14 15.32
C LYS A 234 2.65 -6.69 14.59
N PRO A 235 3.77 -6.44 15.28
CA PRO A 235 5.03 -6.15 14.61
C PRO A 235 5.47 -7.37 13.78
N ARG A 236 5.94 -7.18 12.53
CA ARG A 236 6.67 -8.23 11.81
C ARG A 236 8.09 -8.24 12.34
N VAL A 237 8.27 -8.97 13.44
CA VAL A 237 9.56 -9.13 14.12
C VAL A 237 10.44 -10.10 13.34
N SER A 238 11.53 -9.61 12.76
CA SER A 238 12.70 -10.45 12.46
C SER A 238 13.55 -10.59 13.73
N ASN A 239 14.46 -11.56 13.79
CA ASN A 239 15.31 -11.78 14.98
C ASN A 239 16.13 -10.52 15.38
N THR A 240 16.29 -9.55 14.49
CA THR A 240 17.03 -8.30 14.73
C THR A 240 16.11 -7.09 14.97
N GLN A 241 14.88 -7.05 14.45
CA GLN A 241 14.00 -5.87 14.54
C GLN A 241 13.03 -5.94 15.72
N ARG A 242 13.24 -5.06 16.72
CA ARG A 242 12.42 -4.98 17.94
C ARG A 242 11.23 -4.03 17.84
N THR A 243 11.20 -3.18 16.83
CA THR A 243 10.13 -2.22 16.54
C THR A 243 9.72 -2.31 15.07
N SER A 244 8.54 -1.78 14.74
CA SER A 244 8.00 -1.76 13.39
C SER A 244 7.18 -0.50 13.17
N LEU A 245 7.09 -0.02 11.93
CA LEU A 245 6.21 1.11 11.61
C LEU A 245 4.84 0.66 11.13
N ILE A 246 3.85 1.51 11.39
CA ILE A 246 2.51 1.41 10.82
C ILE A 246 1.92 2.80 10.62
N ASP A 247 1.24 3.00 9.51
CA ASP A 247 0.36 4.16 9.33
C ASP A 247 -1.06 3.75 9.74
N ILE A 248 -1.72 4.59 10.52
CA ILE A 248 -3.07 4.37 11.05
C ILE A 248 -3.96 5.47 10.51
N TYR A 249 -5.08 5.06 9.91
CA TYR A 249 -6.14 5.93 9.45
C TYR A 249 -7.34 5.83 10.39
N LEU A 250 -7.85 6.98 10.81
CA LEU A 250 -9.11 7.09 11.53
C LEU A 250 -9.95 8.21 10.88
N ARG A 251 -11.22 7.92 10.63
CA ARG A 251 -12.21 8.92 10.26
C ARG A 251 -13.41 8.84 11.20
N LEU A 252 -13.85 9.99 11.70
CA LEU A 252 -15.19 10.15 12.24
C LEU A 252 -16.11 10.54 11.09
N ASN A 253 -17.08 9.69 10.75
CA ASN A 253 -18.02 9.91 9.66
C ASN A 253 -19.15 10.88 10.07
N PRO A 254 -19.87 11.48 9.10
CA PRO A 254 -21.03 12.34 9.36
C PRO A 254 -22.15 11.68 10.21
N ASP A 255 -22.28 10.36 10.12
CA ASP A 255 -23.24 9.56 10.91
C ASP A 255 -22.76 9.24 12.32
N LYS A 256 -21.63 9.83 12.74
CA LYS A 256 -20.96 9.64 14.03
C LYS A 256 -20.38 8.25 14.26
N THR A 257 -20.13 7.49 13.19
CA THR A 257 -19.40 6.21 13.27
C THR A 257 -17.92 6.38 12.90
N PHE A 258 -17.08 5.45 13.35
CA PHE A 258 -15.66 5.42 12.99
C PHE A 258 -15.34 4.45 11.86
N THR A 259 -14.55 4.94 10.90
CA THR A 259 -13.80 4.11 9.95
C THR A 259 -12.35 4.04 10.41
N PHE A 260 -11.83 2.82 10.55
CA PHE A 260 -10.46 2.58 11.01
C PHE A 260 -9.74 1.59 10.08
N SER A 261 -8.50 1.90 9.71
CA SER A 261 -7.61 0.98 8.99
C SER A 261 -6.15 1.29 9.32
N ALA A 262 -5.24 0.36 9.05
CA ALA A 262 -3.82 0.58 9.28
C ALA A 262 -2.97 -0.29 8.35
N GLU A 263 -1.83 0.21 7.90
CA GLU A 263 -0.90 -0.46 6.98
C GLU A 263 0.55 -0.14 7.32
N GLY A 264 1.39 -1.16 7.40
CA GLY A 264 2.83 -1.02 7.59
C GLY A 264 3.66 -1.49 6.40
N SER A 265 3.08 -2.23 5.46
CA SER A 265 3.79 -2.85 4.35
C SER A 265 4.45 -1.81 3.45
N TYR A 266 5.67 -2.08 2.99
CA TYR A 266 6.42 -1.27 2.03
C TYR A 266 6.72 0.18 2.44
N ARG A 267 6.50 0.55 3.71
CA ARG A 267 6.90 1.86 4.23
C ARG A 267 8.43 1.95 4.33
N ARG A 268 9.00 2.94 3.63
CA ARG A 268 10.40 3.38 3.84
C ARG A 268 10.38 4.30 5.07
N LEU A 269 11.14 3.94 6.10
CA LEU A 269 10.95 4.36 7.49
C LEU A 269 11.05 5.88 7.72
N LYS A 270 10.03 6.60 8.23
CA LYS A 270 10.20 7.97 8.82
C LYS A 270 9.09 8.44 9.79
N ILE A 271 9.26 8.18 11.09
CA ILE A 271 9.09 9.21 12.13
C ILE A 271 10.43 9.94 12.15
N LYS A 272 10.61 10.79 11.13
CA LYS A 272 11.88 11.35 10.62
C LYS A 272 13.15 10.67 11.16
N ASP A 273 13.36 9.45 10.67
CA ASP A 273 14.58 8.63 10.83
C ASP A 273 14.94 8.15 12.25
N TYR A 274 13.97 8.06 13.17
CA TYR A 274 14.00 7.35 14.47
C TYR A 274 15.35 6.69 14.92
N GLN A 275 15.94 7.15 16.03
CA GLN A 275 16.92 6.40 16.85
C GLN A 275 16.63 6.56 18.35
N GLU A 276 16.47 5.45 19.08
CA GLU A 276 16.53 5.47 20.55
C GLU A 276 17.32 4.24 21.09
N ASP A 277 18.55 4.52 21.60
CA ASP A 277 19.60 3.69 22.25
C ASP A 277 20.87 3.33 21.41
N PRO A 278 22.10 3.78 21.81
CA PRO A 278 23.39 3.40 21.18
C PRO A 278 23.76 1.92 21.23
N ASN A 279 23.07 1.08 22.01
CA ASN A 279 23.33 -0.35 22.15
C ASN A 279 22.12 -1.22 21.77
N ASP A 280 21.13 -0.67 21.08
CA ASP A 280 20.11 -1.52 20.47
C ASP A 280 20.78 -2.40 19.40
N PRO A 281 20.68 -3.75 19.42
CA PRO A 281 21.27 -4.64 18.40
C PRO A 281 20.65 -4.50 16.99
N ILE A 282 19.91 -3.41 16.76
CA ILE A 282 19.55 -2.92 15.44
C ILE A 282 20.71 -2.08 14.83
N PHE A 283 21.64 -1.55 15.65
CA PHE A 283 22.74 -0.67 15.23
C PHE A 283 24.17 -1.19 15.54
N TYR A 284 24.32 -2.46 15.95
CA TYR A 284 25.59 -3.24 15.90
C TYR A 284 25.36 -4.56 15.17
#